data_AF-A0A3Q0JLU4-F1
#
_entry.id   AF-A0A3Q0JLU4-F1
#
_cell.length_a   1.000
_cell.length_b   1.000
_cell.length_c   1.000
_cell.angle_alpha   90.00
_cell.angle_beta   90.00
_cell.angle_gamma   90.00
#
_symmetry.space_group_name_H-M   'P 1'
#
loop_
_entity.id
_entity.type
_entity.pdbx_description
1 polymer ?
#
loop_
_entity_poly.entity_id
_entity_poly.type
_entity_poly.pdbx_seq_one_letter_code
_entity_poly.pdbx_strand_id
1 'polypeptide(L)'
;MRRTKAPRLVVRRGQGFRVKLSLSRRYYRERDAISFVFMVTGVEKPSYGHGTLVVVPLLPENAESQDIWAARLIDAYDNVVIAEVSSRYFLLK
;
A
#
# COMPACT_ATOMS: atom_id res chain seq x y z
N MET A 1 -31.85 -11.38 0.68
CA MET A 1 -30.62 -12.17 0.87
C MET A 1 -29.60 -11.31 1.63
N ARG A 2 -29.39 -11.54 2.93
CA ARG A 2 -28.50 -10.72 3.78
C ARG A 2 -27.09 -11.29 3.68
N ARG A 3 -26.16 -10.57 3.06
CA ARG A 3 -24.76 -11.01 2.91
C ARG A 3 -24.12 -11.11 4.29
N THR A 4 -23.92 -12.32 4.79
CA THR A 4 -23.35 -12.66 6.10
C THR A 4 -21.83 -12.51 6.20
N LYS A 5 -21.14 -12.17 5.10
CA LYS A 5 -19.70 -11.93 5.07
C LYS A 5 -19.38 -10.45 4.87
N ALA A 6 -18.56 -9.90 5.76
CA ALA A 6 -17.96 -8.58 5.59
C ALA A 6 -17.34 -8.46 4.19
N PRO A 7 -17.63 -7.40 3.43
CA PRO A 7 -17.03 -7.20 2.12
C PRO A 7 -15.51 -7.10 2.24
N ARG A 8 -14.79 -7.76 1.31
CA ARG A 8 -13.34 -7.63 1.18
C ARG A 8 -13.02 -6.69 0.04
N LEU A 9 -11.95 -5.91 0.19
CA LEU A 9 -11.43 -5.07 -0.87
C LEU A 9 -10.96 -5.92 -2.05
N VAL A 10 -11.40 -5.57 -3.26
CA VAL A 10 -10.95 -6.16 -4.53
C VAL A 10 -10.38 -5.02 -5.38
N VAL A 11 -9.12 -5.15 -5.78
CA VAL A 11 -8.40 -4.16 -6.60
C VAL A 11 -7.84 -4.82 -7.86
N ARG A 12 -7.46 -4.01 -8.84
CA ARG A 12 -6.82 -4.48 -10.07
C ARG A 12 -5.38 -3.99 -10.11
N ARG A 13 -4.48 -4.85 -10.60
CA ARG A 13 -3.09 -4.47 -10.86
C ARG A 13 -3.03 -3.24 -11.77
N GLY A 14 -2.03 -2.39 -11.61
CA GLY A 14 -1.91 -1.19 -12.46
C GLY A 14 -2.79 -0.01 -12.04
N GLN A 15 -3.80 -0.24 -11.20
CA GLN A 15 -4.72 0.78 -10.74
C GLN A 15 -4.43 1.11 -9.27
N GLY A 16 -4.22 2.39 -8.97
CA GLY A 16 -4.05 2.88 -7.61
C GLY A 16 -5.31 2.65 -6.76
N PHE A 17 -5.10 2.36 -5.48
CA PHE A 17 -6.16 2.30 -4.47
C PHE A 17 -5.75 3.05 -3.21
N ARG A 18 -6.72 3.64 -2.52
CA ARG A 18 -6.46 4.44 -1.32
C ARG A 18 -6.61 3.63 -0.03
N VAL A 19 -5.73 3.89 0.91
CA VAL A 19 -5.76 3.37 2.27
C VAL A 19 -5.82 4.55 3.23
N LYS A 20 -6.81 4.58 4.12
CA LYS A 20 -6.91 5.54 5.23
C LYS A 20 -6.51 4.84 6.53
N LEU A 21 -5.41 5.30 7.12
CA LEU A 21 -4.91 4.82 8.41
C LEU A 21 -5.36 5.77 9.51
N SER A 22 -5.84 5.23 10.63
CA SER A 22 -6.06 5.97 11.88
C SER A 22 -4.99 5.54 12.86
N LEU A 23 -4.15 6.48 13.27
CA LEU A 23 -2.98 6.28 14.12
C LEU A 23 -3.29 6.64 15.57
N SER A 24 -2.44 6.22 16.51
CA SER A 24 -2.55 6.59 17.93
C SER A 24 -2.08 8.02 18.22
N ARG A 25 -1.30 8.62 17.31
CA ARG A 25 -0.82 10.01 17.38
C ARG A 25 -0.67 10.59 15.97
N ARG A 26 -0.40 11.89 15.91
CA ARG A 26 -0.07 12.57 14.64
C ARG A 26 1.15 11.98 13.97
N TYR A 27 1.08 11.87 12.64
CA TYR A 27 2.20 11.50 11.78
C TYR A 27 3.11 12.71 11.53
N TYR A 28 4.40 12.55 11.82
CA TYR A 28 5.46 13.53 11.59
C TYR A 28 6.45 12.98 10.55
N ARG A 29 6.37 13.48 9.32
CA ARG A 29 7.19 12.98 8.19
C ARG A 29 8.69 12.91 8.49
N GLU A 30 9.22 13.86 9.26
CA GLU A 30 10.65 13.96 9.59
C GLU A 30 11.12 12.91 10.63
N ARG A 31 10.19 12.29 11.35
CA ARG A 31 10.48 11.40 12.49
C ARG A 31 9.89 10.00 12.33
N ASP A 32 8.87 9.88 11.48
CA ASP A 32 8.06 8.69 11.37
C ASP A 32 8.19 8.06 9.98
N ALA A 33 8.44 6.75 9.97
CA ALA A 33 8.39 5.93 8.77
C ALA A 33 7.16 5.02 8.81
N ILE A 34 6.50 4.87 7.66
CA ILE A 34 5.42 3.91 7.44
C ILE A 34 5.81 3.06 6.23
N SER A 35 5.66 1.75 6.34
CA SER A 35 5.81 0.81 5.23
C SER A 35 4.60 -0.11 5.16
N PHE A 36 4.12 -0.35 3.95
CA PHE A 36 3.08 -1.34 3.68
C PHE A 36 3.73 -2.66 3.31
N VAL A 37 3.32 -3.73 3.97
CA VAL A 37 3.79 -5.09 3.67
C VAL A 37 2.62 -5.89 3.12
N PHE A 38 2.74 -6.36 1.88
CA PHE A 38 1.75 -7.23 1.25
C PHE A 38 2.33 -8.63 1.07
N MET A 39 1.56 -9.63 1.47
CA MET A 39 1.92 -11.05 1.35
C MET A 39 0.78 -11.81 0.68
N VAL A 40 1.13 -12.76 -0.18
CA VAL A 40 0.15 -13.68 -0.76
C VAL A 40 -0.29 -14.67 0.30
N THR A 41 -1.59 -14.71 0.57
CA THR A 41 -2.17 -15.65 1.53
C THR A 41 -2.02 -17.11 1.06
N GLY A 42 -1.77 -18.03 1.98
CA GLY A 42 -1.66 -19.46 1.68
C GLY A 42 -0.28 -19.92 1.15
N VAL A 43 0.69 -19.02 1.03
CA VAL A 43 2.08 -19.37 0.73
C VAL A 43 2.81 -19.64 2.05
N GLU A 44 3.43 -20.81 2.19
CA GLU A 44 4.14 -21.22 3.41
C GLU A 44 5.34 -20.31 3.73
N LYS A 45 6.07 -19.88 2.69
CA LYS A 45 7.24 -19.00 2.81
C LYS A 45 7.17 -17.84 1.79
N PRO A 46 6.41 -16.77 2.09
CA PRO A 46 6.37 -15.57 1.26
C PRO A 46 7.77 -14.99 1.10
N SER A 47 8.15 -14.60 -0.12
CA SER A 47 9.48 -14.07 -0.39
C SER A 47 9.45 -12.98 -1.45
N TYR A 48 10.41 -12.06 -1.35
CA TYR A 48 10.58 -10.98 -2.32
C TYR A 48 10.94 -11.54 -3.70
N GLY A 49 11.89 -12.49 -3.77
CA GLY A 49 12.36 -13.07 -5.02
C GLY A 49 11.29 -13.81 -5.83
N HIS A 50 10.27 -14.37 -5.16
CA HIS A 50 9.14 -15.02 -5.84
C HIS A 50 7.94 -14.08 -6.07
N GLY A 51 8.06 -12.80 -5.71
CA GLY A 51 6.97 -11.82 -5.84
C GLY A 51 5.77 -12.10 -4.93
N THR A 52 5.92 -12.95 -3.91
CA THR A 52 4.85 -13.31 -2.95
C THR A 52 4.90 -12.46 -1.67
N LEU A 53 5.93 -11.64 -1.52
CA LEU A 53 6.10 -10.61 -0.48
C LEU A 53 6.56 -9.32 -1.16
N VAL A 54 5.92 -8.20 -0.85
CA VAL A 54 6.42 -6.86 -1.22
C VAL A 54 6.37 -5.94 0.00
N VAL A 55 7.40 -5.11 0.14
CA VAL A 55 7.52 -4.08 1.16
C VAL A 55 7.61 -2.74 0.46
N VAL A 56 6.70 -1.83 0.78
CA VAL A 56 6.53 -0.57 0.05
C VAL A 56 6.57 0.58 1.05
N PRO A 57 7.65 1.38 1.09
CA PRO A 57 7.72 2.55 1.97
C PRO A 57 6.71 3.61 1.52
N LEU A 58 6.16 4.35 2.48
CA LEU A 58 5.35 5.52 2.21
C LEU A 58 6.25 6.67 1.76
N LEU A 59 6.11 7.06 0.50
CA LEU A 59 6.88 8.13 -0.11
C LEU A 59 6.11 9.47 -0.04
N PRO A 60 6.80 10.61 -0.06
CA PRO A 60 6.18 11.91 -0.33
C PRO A 60 5.40 11.89 -1.65
N GLU A 61 4.38 12.75 -1.76
CA GLU A 61 3.48 12.82 -2.93
C GLU A 61 4.21 12.88 -4.28
N ASN A 62 5.27 13.71 -4.36
CA ASN A 62 6.01 13.97 -5.60
C ASN A 62 7.27 13.10 -5.75
N ALA A 63 7.45 12.09 -4.91
CA ALA A 63 8.61 11.23 -5.01
C ALA A 63 8.43 10.23 -6.17
N GLU A 64 9.47 10.14 -6.99
CA GLU A 64 9.59 9.07 -7.97
C GLU A 64 9.98 7.77 -7.27
N SER A 65 9.31 6.69 -7.66
CA SER A 65 9.74 5.33 -7.32
C SER A 65 10.28 4.71 -8.59
N GLN A 66 11.33 3.89 -8.49
CA GLN A 66 11.79 3.00 -9.58
C GLN A 66 11.22 1.58 -9.46
N ASP A 67 10.53 1.29 -8.36
CA ASP A 67 9.96 -0.02 -8.09
C ASP A 67 8.62 -0.25 -8.78
N ILE A 68 8.26 -1.52 -8.93
CA ILE A 68 6.96 -1.97 -9.47
C ILE A 68 5.82 -1.49 -8.58
N TRP A 69 6.03 -1.46 -7.26
CA TRP A 69 5.04 -0.98 -6.29
C TRP A 69 5.43 0.39 -5.73
N ALA A 70 4.44 1.22 -5.45
CA ALA A 70 4.63 2.51 -4.79
C ALA A 70 3.49 2.78 -3.83
N ALA A 71 3.81 3.40 -2.69
CA ALA A 71 2.85 3.97 -1.76
C ALA A 71 3.17 5.46 -1.62
N ARG A 72 2.22 6.33 -1.96
CA ARG A 72 2.40 7.78 -1.92
C ARG A 72 1.47 8.41 -0.90
N LEU A 73 2.01 9.34 -0.13
CA LEU A 73 1.24 10.16 0.78
C LEU A 73 0.36 11.10 -0.05
N ILE A 74 -0.95 10.98 0.13
CA ILE A 74 -1.94 11.89 -0.46
C ILE A 74 -2.28 12.99 0.54
N ASP A 75 -2.47 12.64 1.81
CA ASP A 75 -2.81 13.60 2.85
C ASP A 75 -2.44 13.08 4.24
N ALA A 76 -2.15 13.99 5.17
CA ALA A 76 -1.97 13.70 6.58
C ALA A 76 -2.49 14.86 7.44
N TYR A 77 -3.50 14.58 8.26
CA TYR A 77 -4.10 15.52 9.20
C TYR A 77 -4.40 14.81 10.51
N ASP A 78 -4.21 15.51 11.63
CA ASP A 78 -4.36 14.94 12.97
C ASP A 78 -3.68 13.58 13.09
N ASN A 79 -4.42 12.52 13.40
CA ASN A 79 -3.94 11.15 13.49
C ASN A 79 -4.30 10.31 12.25
N VAL A 80 -4.65 10.93 11.13
CA VAL A 80 -5.05 10.26 9.90
C VAL A 80 -3.96 10.40 8.84
N VAL A 81 -3.65 9.28 8.18
CA VAL A 81 -2.81 9.25 6.97
C VAL A 81 -3.62 8.64 5.83
N ILE A 82 -3.64 9.32 4.69
CA ILE A 82 -4.21 8.80 3.45
C ILE A 82 -3.06 8.51 2.50
N ALA A 83 -2.92 7.25 2.12
CA ALA A 83 -1.93 6.81 1.15
C ALA A 83 -2.61 6.23 -0.09
N GLU A 84 -2.04 6.47 -1.25
CA GLU A 84 -2.36 5.74 -2.47
C GLU A 84 -1.30 4.66 -2.70
N VAL A 85 -1.74 3.42 -2.81
CA VAL A 85 -0.90 2.27 -3.17
C VAL A 85 -1.20 1.88 -4.60
N SER A 86 -0.15 1.72 -5.40
CA SER A 86 -0.25 1.30 -6.79
C SER A 86 0.84 0.30 -7.14
N SER A 87 0.53 -0.55 -8.13
CA SER A 87 1.52 -1.33 -8.86
C SER A 87 1.58 -0.83 -10.30
N ARG A 88 2.75 -0.85 -10.94
CA ARG A 88 2.86 -0.49 -12.36
C ARG A 88 2.20 -1.54 -13.24
N TYR A 89 1.65 -1.08 -14.36
CA TYR A 89 1.36 -1.96 -15.48
C TYR A 89 2.70 -2.37 -16.13
N PHE A 90 2.92 -3.67 -16.27
CA PHE A 90 3.96 -4.13 -17.19
C PHE A 90 3.48 -3.83 -18.62
N LEU A 91 4.14 -2.89 -19.29
CA LEU A 91 4.21 -2.93 -20.75
C LEU A 91 5.18 -4.09 -21.06
N LEU A 92 4.65 -5.24 -21.45
CA LEU A 92 5.46 -6.22 -22.18
C LEU A 92 5.95 -5.50 -23.44
N LYS A 93 7.25 -5.26 -23.54
CA LYS A 93 7.89 -4.90 -24.80
C LYS A 93 7.97 -6.12 -25.69
#